data_AF-A0A0N1GTX6-F1
#
_entry.id   AF-A0A0N1GTX6-F1
#
_cell.length_a   1.000
_cell.length_b   1.000
_cell.length_c   1.000
_cell.angle_alpha   90.00
_cell.angle_beta   90.00
_cell.angle_gamma   90.00
#
_symmetry.space_group_name_H-M   'P 1'
#
loop_
_entity.id
_entity.type
_entity.pdbx_description
1 polymer ?
#
loop_
_entity_poly.entity_id
_entity_poly.type
_entity_poly.pdbx_seq_one_letter_code
_entity_poly.pdbx_strand_id
1 'polypeptide(L)' 'MTDVVDSDELLRRIQRARACAHEELLAWRARSADLARTDADRADDATDARTRGLAYEAVLKVLDEIVTPGRSAESR' A
#
# COMPACT_ATOMS: atom_id res chain seq x y z
N MET A 1 10.18 -2.98 -29.72
CA MET A 1 10.82 -4.07 -28.98
C MET A 1 10.44 -3.91 -27.53
N THR A 2 9.54 -4.74 -27.01
CA THR A 2 9.41 -4.89 -25.56
C THR A 2 10.69 -5.56 -25.08
N ASP A 3 11.43 -4.87 -24.21
CA ASP A 3 12.59 -5.44 -23.54
C ASP A 3 12.08 -6.64 -22.72
N VAL A 4 12.56 -7.84 -23.05
CA VAL A 4 12.13 -9.06 -22.36
C VAL A 4 12.80 -9.03 -20.99
N VAL A 5 12.01 -8.73 -19.96
CA VAL A 5 12.50 -8.67 -18.58
C VAL A 5 12.54 -10.08 -18.00
N ASP A 6 13.69 -10.46 -17.44
CA ASP A 6 13.80 -11.72 -16.72
C ASP A 6 12.94 -11.75 -15.44
N SER A 7 12.53 -12.95 -15.03
CA SER A 7 11.65 -13.16 -13.88
C SER A 7 12.24 -12.61 -12.58
N ASP A 8 13.56 -12.65 -12.40
CA ASP A 8 14.21 -12.08 -11.22
C ASP A 8 14.10 -10.55 -11.19
N GLU A 9 14.17 -9.92 -12.35
CA GLU A 9 14.01 -8.46 -12.45
C GLU A 9 12.56 -8.03 -12.23
N LEU A 10 11.58 -8.82 -12.70
CA LEU A 10 10.18 -8.60 -12.35
C LEU A 10 9.95 -8.74 -10.84
N LEU A 11 10.49 -9.79 -10.22
CA LEU A 11 10.37 -10.01 -8.77
C LEU A 11 11.03 -8.87 -7.99
N ARG A 12 12.22 -8.41 -8.38
CA ARG A 12 12.89 -7.25 -7.77
C ARG A 12 12.04 -5.98 -7.83
N ARG A 13 11.41 -5.69 -8.97
CA ARG A 13 10.54 -4.52 -9.13
C ARG A 13 9.30 -4.61 -8.25
N ILE A 14 8.68 -5.80 -8.18
CA ILE A 14 7.52 -6.04 -7.32
C ILE A 14 7.90 -5.89 -5.84
N GLN A 15 9.02 -6.48 -5.41
CA GLN A 15 9.53 -6.34 -4.05
C GLN A 15 9.78 -4.86 -3.69
N ARG A 16 10.36 -4.09 -4.62
CA ARG A 16 10.56 -2.64 -4.45
C ARG A 16 9.23 -1.88 -4.34
N ALA A 17 8.26 -2.21 -5.18
CA ALA A 17 6.91 -1.63 -5.11
C ALA A 17 6.22 -1.96 -3.78
N ARG A 18 6.37 -3.18 -3.26
CA ARG A 18 5.87 -3.59 -1.93
C ARG A 18 6.51 -2.77 -0.81
N ALA A 19 7.83 -2.59 -0.84
CA ALA A 19 8.52 -1.76 0.16
C ALA A 19 7.99 -0.32 0.16
N CYS A 20 7.91 0.30 -1.02
CA CYS A 20 7.37 1.65 -1.20
C CYS A 20 5.90 1.75 -0.72
N ALA A 21 5.03 0.83 -1.12
CA ALA A 21 3.63 0.84 -0.70
C ALA A 21 3.47 0.63 0.81
N HIS A 22 4.34 -0.15 1.45
CA HIS A 22 4.33 -0.34 2.90
C HIS A 22 4.77 0.92 3.65
N GLU A 23 5.81 1.61 3.18
CA GLU A 23 6.25 2.90 3.73
C GLU A 23 5.14 3.96 3.62
N GLU A 24 4.50 4.08 2.46
CA GLU A 24 3.38 4.98 2.24
C GLU A 24 2.18 4.63 3.13
N LEU A 25 1.82 3.36 3.26
CA LEU A 25 0.75 2.91 4.15
C LEU A 25 0.99 3.39 5.59
N LEU A 26 2.21 3.20 6.11
CA LEU A 26 2.58 3.64 7.45
C LEU A 26 2.52 5.16 7.58
N ALA A 27 3.02 5.91 6.58
CA ALA A 27 2.98 7.36 6.56
C ALA A 27 1.54 7.92 6.58
N TRP A 28 0.64 7.37 5.76
CA TRP A 28 -0.76 7.80 5.69
C TRP A 28 -1.56 7.40 6.94
N ARG A 29 -1.28 6.23 7.53
CA ARG A 29 -1.86 5.84 8.82
C ARG A 29 -1.41 6.75 9.96
N ALA A 30 -0.13 7.11 10.00
CA ALA A 30 0.39 8.04 11.00
C ALA A 30 -0.25 9.43 10.84
N ARG A 31 -0.33 9.95 9.60
CA ARG A 31 -0.95 11.24 9.30
C ARG A 31 -2.44 11.28 9.64
N SER A 32 -3.20 10.26 9.28
CA SER A 32 -4.64 10.19 9.62
C SER A 32 -4.86 10.14 11.14
N ALA A 33 -4.02 9.41 11.89
CA ALA A 33 -4.09 9.35 13.35
C ALA A 33 -3.72 10.68 14.03
N ASP A 34 -2.75 11.41 13.47
CA ASP A 34 -2.35 12.74 13.94
C ASP A 34 -3.45 13.79 13.69
N LEU A 35 -4.02 13.81 12.49
CA LEU A 35 -5.14 14.70 12.14
C LEU A 35 -6.37 14.44 13.01
N ALA A 36 -6.74 13.17 13.20
CA ALA A 36 -7.86 12.80 14.06
C ALA A 36 -7.69 13.19 15.53
N ARG A 37 -6.45 13.36 16.00
CA ARG A 37 -6.16 13.77 17.39
C ARG A 37 -6.14 15.28 17.57
N THR A 38 -5.71 16.01 16.56
CA THR A 38 -5.29 17.41 16.71
C THR A 38 -6.41 18.39 16.38
N ASP A 39 -7.32 18.05 15.48
CA ASP A 39 -8.31 19.02 14.98
C ASP A 39 -9.60 18.35 14.47
N ALA A 40 -10.73 18.59 15.15
CA ALA A 40 -12.03 18.06 14.74
C ALA A 40 -12.54 18.71 13.45
N ASP A 41 -12.10 19.93 13.14
CA ASP A 41 -12.47 20.64 11.91
C ASP A 41 -11.74 20.10 10.68
N ARG A 42 -10.74 19.22 10.87
CA ARG A 42 -10.00 18.54 9.79
C ARG A 42 -10.43 17.09 9.57
N ALA A 43 -11.68 16.79 9.87
CA ALA A 43 -12.27 15.46 9.63
C ALA A 43 -12.15 15.01 8.16
N ASP A 44 -12.28 15.94 7.22
CA ASP A 44 -12.15 15.66 5.77
C ASP A 44 -10.70 15.27 5.41
N ASP A 45 -9.70 16.01 5.90
CA ASP A 45 -8.28 15.68 5.69
C ASP A 45 -7.90 14.34 6.31
N ALA A 46 -8.43 14.04 7.51
CA ALA A 46 -8.22 12.76 8.16
C ALA A 46 -8.82 11.60 7.35
N THR A 47 -9.99 11.84 6.72
CA THR A 47 -10.67 10.87 5.85
C THR A 47 -9.92 10.67 4.54
N ASP A 48 -9.41 11.74 3.90
CA ASP A 48 -8.55 11.63 2.72
C ASP A 48 -7.28 10.84 3.04
N ALA A 49 -6.60 11.17 4.14
CA ALA A 49 -5.40 10.46 4.59
C ALA A 49 -5.67 8.97 4.85
N ARG A 50 -6.82 8.65 5.47
CA ARG A 50 -7.25 7.25 5.66
C ARG A 50 -7.51 6.55 4.32
N THR A 51 -8.16 7.22 3.39
CA THR A 51 -8.47 6.69 2.06
C THR A 51 -7.21 6.36 1.28
N ARG A 52 -6.20 7.25 1.32
CA ARG A 52 -4.89 6.98 0.73
C ARG A 52 -4.19 5.78 1.39
N GLY A 53 -4.28 5.67 2.72
CA GLY A 53 -3.81 4.47 3.43
C GLY A 53 -4.47 3.18 2.93
N LEU A 54 -5.80 3.18 2.78
CA LEU A 54 -6.53 2.02 2.24
C LEU A 54 -6.12 1.68 0.80
N ALA A 55 -5.80 2.68 -0.02
CA ALA A 55 -5.33 2.46 -1.38
C ALA A 55 -3.98 1.71 -1.39
N TYR A 56 -3.01 2.12 -0.56
CA TYR A 56 -1.74 1.41 -0.44
C TYR A 56 -1.89 0.02 0.17
N GLU A 57 -2.82 -0.17 1.11
CA GLU A 57 -3.15 -1.50 1.63
C GLU A 57 -3.71 -2.43 0.54
N ALA A 58 -4.59 -1.93 -0.34
CA ALA A 58 -5.10 -2.69 -1.47
C ALA A 58 -3.98 -3.07 -2.46
N VAL A 59 -3.07 -2.14 -2.76
CA VAL A 59 -1.88 -2.41 -3.60
C VAL A 59 -1.04 -3.52 -2.99
N LEU A 60 -0.76 -3.47 -1.68
CA LEU A 60 0.01 -4.52 -1.00
C LEU A 60 -0.66 -5.89 -1.13
N LYS A 61 -1.98 -5.99 -0.95
CA LYS A 61 -2.72 -7.25 -1.12
C LYS A 61 -2.57 -7.81 -2.54
N VAL A 62 -2.68 -6.96 -3.56
CA VAL A 62 -2.51 -7.40 -4.96
C VAL A 62 -1.08 -7.86 -5.23
N LEU A 63 -0.07 -7.10 -4.78
CA LEU A 63 1.33 -7.48 -4.97
C LEU A 63 1.68 -8.76 -4.19
N ASP A 64 1.10 -8.95 -3.01
CA ASP A 64 1.25 -10.17 -2.22
C ASP A 64 0.63 -11.37 -2.92
N GLU A 65 -0.55 -11.23 -3.53
CA GLU A 65 -1.18 -12.29 -4.32
C GLU A 65 -0.35 -12.66 -5.56
N ILE A 66 0.26 -11.68 -6.23
CA ILE A 66 1.11 -11.93 -7.40
C ILE A 66 2.36 -12.75 -7.02
N VAL A 67 2.99 -12.44 -5.88
CA VAL A 67 4.22 -13.11 -5.44
C VAL A 67 3.93 -14.39 -4.65
N THR A 68 2.78 -14.46 -3.97
CA THR A 68 2.36 -15.57 -3.12
C THR A 68 0.86 -15.81 -3.32
N PRO A 69 0.48 -16.51 -4.42
CA PRO A 69 -0.92 -16.81 -4.71
C PRO A 69 -1.60 -17.55 -3.55
N GLY A 70 -2.84 -17.19 -3.25
CA GLY A 70 -3.65 -17.76 -2.17
C GLY A 70 -3.50 -17.07 -0.81
N ARG A 71 -2.46 -16.26 -0.59
CA ARG A 71 -2.21 -15.59 0.69
C ARG A 71 -3.32 -14.59 1.06
N SER A 72 -3.92 -13.94 0.06
CA SER A 72 -4.99 -12.97 0.31
C SER A 72 -6.32 -13.62 0.64
N ALA A 73 -6.52 -14.88 0.24
CA ALA A 73 -7.73 -15.65 0.53
C ALA A 73 -7.78 -16.13 1.98
N GLU A 74 -6.62 -16.35 2.63
CA GLU A 74 -6.52 -16.72 4.06
C GLU A 74 -6.85 -15.56 5.01
N SER A 75 -6.85 -14.32 4.52
CA SER A 75 -7.05 -13.11 5.33
C SER A 75 -8.52 -12.65 5.39
N ARG A 76 -9.45 -13.37 4.76
CA ARG A 76 -10.88 -13.04 4.67
C ARG A 76 -11.72 -14.03 5.47
#